data_AF-A0A6J4PUB4-F1
#
_entry.id   AF-A0A6J4PUB4-F1
#
_cell.length_a   1.000
_cell.length_b   1.000
_cell.length_c   1.000
_cell.angle_alpha   90.00
_cell.angle_beta   90.00
_cell.angle_gamma   90.00
#
_symmetry.space_group_name_H-M   'P 1'
#
loop_
_entity.id
_entity.type
_entity.pdbx_description
1 polymer ?
#
loop_
_entity_poly.entity_id
_entity_poly.type
_entity_poly.pdbx_seq_one_letter_code
_entity_poly.pdbx_strand_id
1 'polypeptide(L)'
;MTVMLVAVAMALALAHALELPGKMRLDQKTYYAMQPIYYPGFTIGGISEPVGVMLTIVLLWLTPKGSSNFWLTLVALLGLLSMQAVYWLFTHPVNQFWVEGENLDRFSSGFFSFGTSKSQSEDKTTPPEWTELRNRWEYSHVVRAGFALLSLIALVIVISSNK
;
A
#
# COMPACT_ATOMS: atom_id res chain seq x y z
N MET A 1 -20.00 0.02 -4.52
CA MET A 1 -19.12 0.64 -3.51
C MET A 1 -17.77 -0.07 -3.40
N THR A 2 -17.71 -1.40 -3.20
CA THR A 2 -16.44 -2.17 -3.12
C THR A 2 -15.47 -1.88 -4.26
N VAL A 3 -15.92 -1.97 -5.52
CA VAL A 3 -15.11 -1.67 -6.71
C VAL A 3 -14.54 -0.26 -6.68
N MET A 4 -15.33 0.74 -6.26
CA MET A 4 -14.87 2.14 -6.21
C MET A 4 -13.76 2.33 -5.18
N LEU A 5 -13.91 1.77 -3.98
CA LEU A 5 -12.88 1.88 -2.93
C LEU A 5 -11.59 1.16 -3.34
N VAL A 6 -11.70 -0.03 -3.93
CA VAL A 6 -10.55 -0.77 -4.45
C VAL A 6 -9.90 -0.04 -5.63
N ALA A 7 -10.69 0.64 -6.47
CA ALA A 7 -10.17 1.48 -7.55
C ALA A 7 -9.37 2.68 -7.03
N VAL A 8 -9.83 3.35 -5.97
CA VAL A 8 -9.08 4.44 -5.32
C VAL A 8 -7.77 3.91 -4.73
N ALA A 9 -7.82 2.81 -3.98
CA ALA A 9 -6.63 2.16 -3.42
C ALA A 9 -5.60 1.78 -4.50
N MET A 10 -6.07 1.16 -5.58
CA MET A 10 -5.25 0.81 -6.72
C MET A 10 -4.65 2.04 -7.39
N ALA A 11 -5.44 3.09 -7.62
CA ALA A 11 -4.99 4.31 -8.27
C ALA A 11 -3.88 5.01 -7.48
N LEU A 12 -3.99 5.08 -6.14
CA LEU A 12 -2.93 5.65 -5.29
C LEU A 12 -1.65 4.82 -5.35
N ALA A 13 -1.75 3.49 -5.26
CA ALA A 13 -0.59 2.61 -5.36
C ALA A 13 0.08 2.67 -6.75
N LEU A 14 -0.73 2.71 -7.81
CA LEU A 14 -0.24 2.81 -9.18
C LEU A 14 0.39 4.16 -9.46
N ALA A 15 -0.21 5.27 -9.02
CA ALA A 15 0.36 6.61 -9.16
C ALA A 15 1.76 6.65 -8.53
N HIS A 16 1.91 6.09 -7.34
CA HIS A 16 3.21 5.97 -6.67
C HIS A 16 4.20 5.11 -7.47
N ALA A 17 3.78 3.93 -7.92
CA ALA A 17 4.64 3.02 -8.68
C ALA A 17 5.12 3.63 -10.01
N LEU A 18 4.30 4.44 -10.67
CA LEU A 18 4.64 5.08 -11.94
C LEU A 18 5.68 6.21 -11.80
N GLU A 19 5.93 6.72 -10.60
CA GLU A 19 6.99 7.70 -10.35
C GLU A 19 8.39 7.06 -10.33
N LEU A 20 8.48 5.74 -10.23
CA LEU A 20 9.73 4.99 -10.07
C LEU A 20 10.81 5.37 -11.09
N PRO A 21 10.55 5.40 -12.41
CA PRO A 21 11.60 5.74 -13.39
C PRO A 21 12.15 7.15 -13.17
N GLY A 22 11.32 8.08 -12.68
CA GLY A 22 11.71 9.43 -12.30
C GLY A 22 12.61 9.44 -11.09
N LYS A 23 12.18 8.78 -10.02
CA LYS A 23 12.87 8.78 -8.74
C LYS A 23 14.22 8.06 -8.77
N MET A 24 14.37 7.02 -9.59
CA MET A 24 15.65 6.31 -9.74
C MET A 24 16.79 7.18 -10.32
N ARG A 25 16.45 8.34 -10.90
CA ARG A 25 17.41 9.30 -11.46
C ARG A 25 17.78 10.42 -10.49
N LEU A 26 17.13 10.50 -9.33
CA LEU A 26 17.35 11.56 -8.36
C LEU A 26 18.59 11.27 -7.50
N ASP A 27 19.31 12.32 -7.15
CA ASP A 27 20.28 12.26 -6.06
C ASP A 27 19.56 12.13 -4.70
N GLN A 28 20.32 11.77 -3.66
CA GLN A 28 19.79 11.54 -2.31
C GLN A 28 19.04 12.75 -1.76
N LYS A 29 19.60 13.96 -1.89
CA LYS A 29 19.02 15.17 -1.31
C LYS A 29 17.68 15.48 -1.97
N THR A 30 17.62 15.36 -3.30
CA THR A 30 16.39 15.59 -4.06
C THR A 30 15.34 14.52 -3.78
N TYR A 31 15.74 13.25 -3.65
CA TYR A 31 14.84 12.16 -3.28
C TYR A 31 14.18 12.41 -1.91
N TYR A 32 14.98 12.77 -0.91
CA TYR A 32 14.50 13.00 0.46
C TYR A 32 13.54 14.19 0.51
N ALA A 33 13.84 15.26 -0.23
CA ALA A 33 12.99 16.45 -0.31
C ALA A 33 11.61 16.17 -0.94
N MET A 34 11.46 15.11 -1.73
CA MET A 34 10.19 14.72 -2.34
C MET A 34 9.32 13.85 -1.42
N GLN A 35 9.89 13.13 -0.46
CA GLN A 35 9.12 12.19 0.38
C GLN A 35 7.95 12.84 1.15
N PRO A 36 8.05 14.08 1.66
CA PRO A 36 6.94 14.70 2.37
C PRO A 36 5.67 14.94 1.53
N ILE A 37 5.78 14.98 0.19
CA ILE A 37 4.62 15.30 -0.69
C ILE A 37 3.48 14.27 -0.60
N TYR A 38 3.77 13.04 -0.15
CA TYR A 38 2.75 12.02 0.05
C TYR A 38 1.88 12.31 1.28
N TYR A 39 2.32 13.19 2.17
CA TYR A 39 1.62 13.54 3.40
C TYR A 39 0.83 14.85 3.27
N PRO A 40 -0.39 14.93 3.86
CA PRO A 40 -1.17 13.83 4.44
C PRO A 40 -2.02 13.09 3.39
N GLY A 41 -2.02 13.52 2.13
CA GLY A 41 -2.98 13.11 1.11
C GLY A 41 -3.04 11.59 0.86
N PHE A 42 -1.89 10.92 0.75
CA PHE A 42 -1.85 9.46 0.57
C PHE A 42 -2.22 8.72 1.86
N THR A 43 -1.95 9.30 3.04
CA THR A 43 -2.39 8.71 4.32
C THR A 43 -3.91 8.75 4.45
N ILE A 44 -4.53 9.88 4.11
CA ILE A 44 -5.99 10.04 4.15
C ILE A 44 -6.64 9.18 3.06
N GLY A 45 -6.15 9.27 1.83
CA GLY A 45 -6.64 8.47 0.70
C GLY A 45 -6.48 6.97 0.95
N GLY A 46 -5.40 6.57 1.63
CA GLY A 46 -5.12 5.19 2.02
C GLY A 46 -6.19 4.54 2.89
N ILE A 47 -7.11 5.31 3.50
CA ILE A 47 -8.28 4.78 4.22
C ILE A 47 -9.16 3.92 3.29
N SER A 48 -9.13 4.15 1.98
CA SER A 48 -9.86 3.31 1.03
C SER A 48 -9.39 1.85 1.05
N GLU A 49 -8.14 1.58 1.41
CA GLU A 49 -7.57 0.23 1.46
C GLU A 49 -8.26 -0.67 2.53
N PRO A 50 -8.24 -0.34 3.84
CA PRO A 50 -8.88 -1.17 4.86
C PRO A 50 -10.40 -1.26 4.68
N VAL A 51 -11.05 -0.17 4.26
CA VAL A 51 -12.50 -0.19 3.99
C VAL A 51 -12.81 -1.06 2.77
N GLY A 52 -11.98 -1.01 1.73
CA GLY A 52 -12.09 -1.86 0.54
C GLY A 52 -11.92 -3.35 0.87
N VAL A 53 -10.94 -3.70 1.72
CA VAL A 53 -10.75 -5.08 2.23
C VAL A 53 -12.00 -5.53 2.97
N MET A 54 -12.50 -4.74 3.92
CA MET A 54 -13.68 -5.08 4.71
C MET A 54 -14.92 -5.31 3.84
N LEU A 55 -15.19 -4.43 2.87
CA LEU A 55 -16.32 -4.62 1.96
C LEU A 55 -16.12 -5.80 1.00
N THR A 56 -14.88 -6.15 0.67
CA THR A 56 -14.58 -7.35 -0.15
C THR A 56 -14.83 -8.63 0.66
N ILE A 57 -14.53 -8.64 1.97
CA ILE A 57 -14.89 -9.75 2.86
C ILE A 57 -16.40 -9.93 2.93
N VAL A 58 -17.15 -8.83 3.12
CA VAL A 58 -18.62 -8.86 3.12
C VAL A 58 -19.15 -9.38 1.78
N LEU A 59 -18.62 -8.88 0.66
CA LEU A 59 -19.00 -9.35 -0.67
C LEU A 59 -18.74 -10.85 -0.84
N LEU A 60 -17.58 -11.34 -0.42
CA LEU A 60 -17.24 -12.76 -0.49
C LEU A 60 -18.20 -13.61 0.34
N TRP A 61 -18.55 -13.16 1.54
CA TRP A 61 -19.50 -13.84 2.43
C TRP A 61 -20.92 -13.93 1.84
N LEU A 62 -21.35 -12.88 1.13
CA LEU A 62 -22.65 -12.83 0.45
C LEU A 62 -22.66 -13.58 -0.89
N THR A 63 -21.50 -13.94 -1.44
CA THR A 63 -21.41 -14.59 -2.75
C THR A 63 -21.59 -16.11 -2.60
N PRO A 64 -22.51 -16.75 -3.37
CA PRO A 64 -22.73 -18.20 -3.29
C PRO A 64 -21.45 -19.01 -3.48
N LYS A 65 -21.13 -19.86 -2.51
CA LYS A 65 -19.98 -20.76 -2.56
C LYS A 65 -20.03 -21.64 -3.81
N GLY A 66 -18.89 -21.81 -4.47
CA GLY A 66 -18.78 -22.63 -5.68
C GLY A 66 -19.12 -21.90 -6.99
N SER A 67 -19.66 -20.69 -6.94
CA SER A 67 -19.83 -19.86 -8.15
C SER A 67 -18.49 -19.30 -8.65
N SER A 68 -18.38 -19.00 -9.95
CA SER A 68 -17.20 -18.32 -10.50
C SER A 68 -16.95 -16.97 -9.81
N ASN A 69 -18.02 -16.25 -9.47
CA ASN A 69 -17.94 -14.97 -8.75
C ASN A 69 -17.34 -15.11 -7.35
N PHE A 70 -17.62 -16.22 -6.67
CA PHE A 70 -17.02 -16.49 -5.35
C PHE A 70 -15.50 -16.59 -5.46
N TRP A 71 -15.01 -17.37 -6.43
CA TRP A 71 -13.58 -17.55 -6.64
C TRP A 71 -12.88 -16.26 -7.11
N LEU A 72 -13.50 -15.49 -7.99
CA LEU A 72 -12.97 -14.17 -8.40
C LEU A 72 -12.93 -13.19 -7.22
N THR A 73 -13.96 -13.16 -6.38
CA THR A 73 -13.99 -12.32 -5.17
C THR A 73 -12.94 -12.78 -4.15
N LEU A 74 -12.69 -14.09 -4.04
CA LEU A 74 -11.62 -14.63 -3.18
C LEU A 74 -10.24 -14.22 -3.70
N VAL A 75 -10.00 -14.30 -5.01
CA VAL A 75 -8.76 -13.81 -5.63
C VAL A 75 -8.56 -12.31 -5.33
N ALA A 76 -9.61 -11.51 -5.46
CA ALA A 76 -9.55 -10.09 -5.11
C ALA A 76 -9.20 -9.87 -3.62
N LEU A 77 -9.84 -10.62 -2.72
CA LEU A 77 -9.53 -10.52 -1.29
C LEU A 77 -8.08 -10.89 -0.99
N LEU A 78 -7.58 -11.99 -1.55
CA LEU A 78 -6.20 -12.43 -1.34
C LEU A 78 -5.19 -11.43 -1.91
N GLY A 79 -5.49 -10.82 -3.05
CA GLY A 79 -4.68 -9.74 -3.62
C GLY A 79 -4.63 -8.51 -2.70
N LEU A 80 -5.78 -8.05 -2.19
CA LEU A 80 -5.83 -6.92 -1.25
C LEU A 80 -5.11 -7.23 0.07
N LEU A 81 -5.24 -8.45 0.60
CA LEU A 81 -4.50 -8.86 1.80
C LEU A 81 -3.00 -8.93 1.54
N SER A 82 -2.58 -9.37 0.35
CA SER A 82 -1.17 -9.38 -0.06
C SER A 82 -0.62 -7.95 -0.19
N MET A 83 -1.39 -7.03 -0.76
CA MET A 83 -1.07 -5.60 -0.78
C MET A 83 -0.84 -5.04 0.64
N GLN A 84 -1.70 -5.41 1.60
CA GLN A 84 -1.52 -5.02 3.00
C GLN A 84 -0.27 -5.65 3.62
N ALA A 85 -0.06 -6.95 3.40
CA ALA A 85 1.13 -7.63 3.91
C ALA A 85 2.42 -6.97 3.41
N VAL A 86 2.48 -6.60 2.12
CA VAL A 86 3.64 -5.90 1.56
C VAL A 86 3.83 -4.53 2.22
N TYR A 87 2.75 -3.78 2.45
CA TYR A 87 2.82 -2.51 3.15
C TYR A 87 3.44 -2.66 4.54
N TRP A 88 2.86 -3.53 5.37
CA TRP A 88 3.27 -3.68 6.77
C TRP A 88 4.69 -4.25 6.93
N LEU A 89 5.10 -5.15 6.04
CA LEU A 89 6.40 -5.80 6.14
C LEU A 89 7.53 -5.02 5.46
N PHE A 90 7.26 -4.28 4.38
CA PHE A 90 8.30 -3.67 3.57
C PHE A 90 8.21 -2.14 3.48
N THR A 91 7.01 -1.56 3.38
CA THR A 91 6.83 -0.11 3.19
C THR A 91 6.82 0.65 4.51
N HIS A 92 6.02 0.20 5.48
CA HIS A 92 5.80 0.87 6.77
C HIS A 92 7.10 1.08 7.56
N PRO A 93 8.01 0.08 7.68
CA PRO A 93 9.27 0.26 8.41
C PRO A 93 10.15 1.38 7.82
N VAL A 94 10.11 1.57 6.50
CA VAL A 94 10.89 2.63 5.84
C VAL A 94 10.19 3.99 5.91
N ASN A 95 8.85 4.02 5.95
CA ASN A 95 8.12 5.28 6.14
C ASN A 95 8.51 5.98 7.44
N GLN A 96 8.79 5.23 8.50
CA GLN A 96 9.23 5.78 9.78
C GLN A 96 10.52 6.60 9.64
N PHE A 97 11.43 6.15 8.78
CA PHE A 97 12.65 6.88 8.44
C PHE A 97 12.34 8.13 7.60
N TRP A 98 11.44 8.03 6.62
CA TRP A 98 11.11 9.16 5.73
C TRP A 98 10.39 10.32 6.41
N VAL A 99 9.65 10.04 7.48
CA VAL A 99 8.91 11.07 8.23
C VAL A 99 9.66 11.58 9.46
N GLU A 100 10.87 11.08 9.71
CA GLU A 100 11.68 11.53 10.83
C GLU A 100 12.03 13.03 10.66
N GLY A 101 11.60 13.86 11.60
CA GLY A 101 11.80 15.31 11.55
C GLY A 101 10.70 16.10 10.84
N GLU A 102 9.68 15.45 10.27
CA GLU A 102 8.52 16.12 9.66
C GLU A 102 7.48 16.51 10.72
N ASN A 103 6.84 17.67 10.52
CA ASN A 103 5.74 18.14 11.38
C ASN A 103 4.43 17.46 11.00
N LEU A 104 4.26 16.21 11.43
CA LEU A 104 3.05 15.43 11.18
C LEU A 104 1.88 15.87 12.06
N ASP A 105 0.67 15.77 11.52
CA ASP A 105 -0.55 15.84 12.31
C ASP A 105 -0.69 14.64 13.27
N ARG A 106 -1.57 14.73 14.26
CA ARG A 106 -1.75 13.71 15.30
C ARG A 106 -2.16 12.34 14.74
N PHE A 107 -2.95 12.31 13.66
CA PHE A 107 -3.40 11.07 13.03
C PHE A 107 -2.24 10.40 12.29
N SER A 108 -1.53 11.14 11.45
CA SER A 108 -0.37 10.65 10.71
C SER A 108 0.75 10.18 11.65
N SER A 109 1.04 10.94 12.71
CA SER A 109 2.02 10.57 13.74
C SER A 109 1.67 9.25 14.42
N GLY A 110 0.40 9.08 14.86
CA GLY A 110 -0.06 7.84 15.47
C GLY A 110 0.08 6.64 14.53
N PHE A 111 -0.28 6.81 13.26
CA PHE A 111 -0.21 5.76 12.25
C PHE A 111 1.24 5.29 11.96
N PHE A 112 2.20 6.20 11.81
CA PHE A 112 3.61 5.83 11.58
C PHE A 112 4.28 5.24 12.81
N SER A 113 3.86 5.63 14.01
CA SER A 113 4.36 5.04 15.27
C SER A 113 3.79 3.63 15.55
N PHE A 114 2.71 3.23 14.88
CA PHE A 114 2.11 1.92 15.11
C PHE A 114 3.02 0.78 14.63
N GLY A 115 3.17 -0.27 15.43
CA GLY A 115 4.02 -1.41 15.08
C GLY A 115 5.51 -1.23 15.39
N THR A 116 5.91 -0.13 16.04
CA THR A 116 7.26 -0.02 16.63
C THR A 116 7.40 -1.00 17.78
N SER A 117 7.79 -2.24 17.49
CA SER A 117 8.34 -3.10 18.53
C SER A 117 9.71 -2.54 18.90
N LYS A 118 9.93 -2.30 20.19
CA LYS A 118 11.17 -1.74 20.78
C LYS A 118 12.35 -2.73 20.70
N SER A 119 12.44 -3.52 19.62
CA SER A 119 13.27 -4.71 19.45
C SER A 119 14.08 -4.67 18.15
N GLN A 120 14.63 -3.52 17.80
CA GLN A 120 15.83 -3.45 16.95
C GLN A 120 16.99 -2.87 17.77
N SER A 121 17.37 -3.65 18.78
CA SER A 121 18.78 -3.78 19.16
C SER A 121 19.49 -4.64 18.11
N GLU A 122 19.53 -4.16 16.87
CA GLU A 122 20.44 -4.67 15.85
C GLU A 122 21.70 -3.81 15.90
N ASP A 123 22.85 -4.47 15.82
CA ASP A 123 24.21 -3.93 15.92
C ASP A 123 24.41 -2.73 14.98
N LYS A 124 24.32 -1.50 15.52
CA LYS A 124 24.39 -0.22 14.79
C LYS A 124 25.83 0.18 14.46
N THR A 125 26.59 -0.67 13.79
CA THR A 125 27.93 -0.27 13.34
C THR A 125 27.90 0.50 12.02
N THR A 126 26.84 0.36 11.19
CA THR A 126 26.62 1.21 10.00
C THR A 126 25.12 1.40 9.72
N PRO A 127 24.60 2.63 9.54
CA PRO A 127 23.25 2.85 9.02
C PRO A 127 23.07 2.18 7.64
N PRO A 128 21.88 1.65 7.31
CA PRO A 128 21.61 1.13 5.97
C PRO A 128 21.90 2.18 4.91
N GLU A 129 22.47 1.76 3.78
CA GLU A 129 22.76 2.66 2.67
C GLU A 129 21.43 3.20 2.09
N TRP A 130 21.37 4.50 1.78
CA TRP A 130 20.08 5.15 1.48
C TRP A 130 19.40 4.58 0.23
N THR A 131 20.16 4.07 -0.75
CA THR A 131 19.59 3.43 -1.93
C THR A 131 18.97 2.08 -1.58
N GLU A 132 19.43 1.38 -0.55
CA GLU A 132 18.78 0.17 -0.06
C GLU A 132 17.39 0.48 0.49
N LEU A 133 17.28 1.50 1.35
CA LEU A 133 16.00 1.97 1.90
C LEU A 133 15.07 2.46 0.78
N ARG A 134 15.59 3.27 -0.16
CA ARG A 134 14.85 3.70 -1.35
C ARG A 134 14.33 2.48 -2.12
N ASN A 135 15.22 1.58 -2.53
CA ASN A 135 14.87 0.47 -3.40
C ASN A 135 13.82 -0.43 -2.74
N ARG A 136 13.98 -0.75 -1.44
CA ARG A 136 12.97 -1.49 -0.67
C ARG A 136 11.62 -0.80 -0.70
N TRP A 137 11.59 0.50 -0.42
CA TRP A 137 10.35 1.26 -0.37
C TRP A 137 9.68 1.38 -1.73
N GLU A 138 10.42 1.78 -2.76
CA GLU A 138 9.95 1.94 -4.13
C GLU A 138 9.43 0.62 -4.73
N TYR A 139 10.23 -0.46 -4.66
CA TYR A 139 9.80 -1.75 -5.20
C TYR A 139 8.61 -2.33 -4.44
N SER A 140 8.52 -2.10 -3.12
CA SER A 140 7.34 -2.54 -2.35
C SER A 140 6.05 -1.87 -2.86
N HIS A 141 6.09 -0.59 -3.26
CA HIS A 141 4.93 0.08 -3.84
C HIS A 141 4.56 -0.45 -5.22
N VAL A 142 5.54 -0.80 -6.06
CA VAL A 142 5.28 -1.46 -7.36
C VAL A 142 4.56 -2.79 -7.16
N VAL A 143 5.04 -3.62 -6.23
CA VAL A 143 4.40 -4.90 -5.90
C VAL A 143 2.98 -4.69 -5.38
N ARG A 144 2.77 -3.70 -4.49
CA ARG A 144 1.43 -3.32 -4.00
C ARG A 144 0.51 -2.91 -5.15
N ALA A 145 0.98 -2.09 -6.09
CA ALA A 145 0.21 -1.69 -7.26
C ALA A 145 -0.22 -2.89 -8.11
N GLY A 146 0.68 -3.87 -8.31
CA GLY A 146 0.37 -5.12 -9.02
C GLY A 146 -0.76 -5.91 -8.36
N PHE A 147 -0.69 -6.11 -7.03
CA PHE A 147 -1.74 -6.79 -6.29
C PHE A 147 -3.08 -6.03 -6.29
N ALA A 148 -3.04 -4.70 -6.15
CA ALA A 148 -4.23 -3.87 -6.19
C ALA A 148 -4.91 -3.92 -7.58
N LEU A 149 -4.12 -3.88 -8.66
CA LEU A 149 -4.62 -3.97 -10.03
C LEU A 149 -5.25 -5.34 -10.30
N LEU A 150 -4.60 -6.44 -9.90
CA LEU A 150 -5.17 -7.79 -10.01
C LEU A 150 -6.51 -7.88 -9.28
N SER A 151 -6.58 -7.33 -8.06
CA SER A 151 -7.79 -7.34 -7.25
C SER A 151 -8.92 -6.54 -7.90
N LEU A 152 -8.61 -5.37 -8.46
CA LEU A 152 -9.60 -4.56 -9.17
C LEU A 152 -10.11 -5.27 -10.42
N ILE A 153 -9.23 -5.87 -11.23
CA ILE A 153 -9.61 -6.63 -12.43
C ILE A 153 -10.59 -7.75 -12.06
N ALA A 154 -10.27 -8.54 -11.03
CA ALA A 154 -11.14 -9.62 -10.57
C ALA A 154 -12.54 -9.11 -10.16
N LEU A 155 -12.61 -8.01 -9.39
CA LEU A 155 -13.89 -7.41 -8.99
C LEU A 155 -14.67 -6.80 -10.17
N VAL A 156 -13.98 -6.22 -11.15
CA VAL A 156 -14.61 -5.69 -12.38
C VAL A 156 -15.21 -6.83 -13.22
N ILE A 157 -14.54 -7.98 -13.28
CA ILE A 157 -15.09 -9.17 -13.95
C ILE A 157 -16.35 -9.64 -13.20
N VAL A 158 -16.34 -9.72 -11.87
CA VAL A 158 -17.51 -10.11 -11.06
C VAL A 158 -18.73 -9.24 -11.38
N ILE A 159 -18.59 -7.92 -11.42
CA ILE A 159 -19.72 -7.03 -11.75
C ILE A 159 -20.16 -7.13 -13.21
N SER A 160 -19.24 -7.46 -14.13
CA SER A 160 -19.53 -7.56 -15.56
C SER A 160 -20.21 -8.89 -15.92
N SER A 161 -19.92 -9.94 -15.17
CA SER A 161 -20.51 -11.29 -15.32
C SER A 161 -21.86 -11.45 -14.62
N ASN A 162 -22.26 -10.49 -13.77
CA ASN A 162 -23.56 -10.45 -13.08
C ASN A 162 -24.68 -9.83 -13.93
N LYS A 163 -24.61 -9.95 -15.26
CA LYS A 163 -25.70 -9.55 -16.16
C LYS A 163 -26.73 -10.64 -16.34
#